data_AF-M2R999-F1
#
_entry.id   AF-M2R999-F1
#
_cell.length_a   1.000
_cell.length_b   1.000
_cell.length_c   1.000
_cell.angle_alpha   90.00
_cell.angle_beta   90.00
_cell.angle_gamma   90.00
#
_symmetry.space_group_name_H-M   'P 1'
#
loop_
_entity.id
_entity.type
_entity.pdbx_description
1 polymer ?
#
loop_
_entity_poly.entity_id
_entity_poly.type
_entity_poly.pdbx_seq_one_letter_code
_entity_poly.pdbx_strand_id
1 'polypeptide(L)'
;MASEKDPTSPVTPLAPYPPLPPTESRTRAPEFYGFVAWTSTYLAFFLYLLWALLPDEYLVWLGVTWYPNREWAVLLPAYSIVLVLLTYLTYFALALAGTPDFSDISTITDSKALLPPSASGTPNPYLAHARADAVPELYDIPIGMVNRVLYSSRASDERTYDR
;
A
#
# COMPACT_ATOMS: atom_id res chain seq x y z
N MET A 1 42.41 22.91 -27.57
CA MET A 1 43.12 21.85 -26.82
C MET A 1 42.32 21.64 -25.55
N ALA A 2 41.45 20.63 -25.55
CA ALA A 2 40.52 20.34 -24.47
C ALA A 2 41.26 19.63 -23.33
N SER A 3 40.97 20.01 -22.08
CA SER A 3 41.16 19.11 -20.94
C SER A 3 40.08 19.42 -19.92
N GLU A 4 39.05 18.59 -19.99
CA GLU A 4 37.87 18.53 -19.15
C GLU A 4 38.31 18.19 -17.72
N LYS A 5 37.92 19.02 -16.75
CA LYS A 5 38.20 18.76 -15.33
C LYS A 5 37.19 17.74 -14.84
N ASP A 6 37.59 16.47 -14.84
CA ASP A 6 36.81 15.44 -14.18
C ASP A 6 36.67 15.75 -12.68
N PRO A 7 35.47 15.59 -12.08
CA PRO A 7 35.29 15.80 -10.66
C PRO A 7 36.03 14.73 -9.85
N THR A 8 36.80 15.16 -8.84
CA THR A 8 37.65 14.31 -7.97
C THR A 8 36.86 13.43 -6.98
N SER A 9 35.55 13.22 -7.17
CA SER A 9 34.73 12.40 -6.26
C SER A 9 34.48 11.01 -6.86
N PRO A 10 34.67 9.92 -6.10
CA PRO A 10 34.31 8.59 -6.58
C PRO A 10 32.81 8.55 -6.91
N VAL A 11 32.48 8.19 -8.15
CA VAL A 11 31.11 8.14 -8.70
C VAL A 11 30.43 6.78 -8.51
N THR A 12 30.98 5.93 -7.64
CA THR A 12 30.43 4.62 -7.26
C THR A 12 29.76 4.72 -5.89
N PRO A 13 28.66 3.98 -5.63
CA PRO A 13 27.79 4.26 -4.51
C PRO A 13 28.56 4.04 -3.20
N LEU A 14 28.62 5.10 -2.39
CA LEU A 14 29.03 5.04 -0.99
C LEU A 14 28.22 3.94 -0.32
N ALA A 15 28.89 2.87 0.10
CA ALA A 15 28.26 1.88 0.96
C ALA A 15 27.68 2.62 2.18
N PRO A 16 26.40 2.40 2.53
CA PRO A 16 25.82 3.01 3.72
C PRO A 16 26.67 2.71 4.94
N TYR A 17 26.98 3.73 5.75
CA TYR A 17 27.59 3.56 7.06
C TYR A 17 26.50 3.68 8.14
N PRO A 18 26.44 2.78 9.13
CA PRO A 18 27.35 1.66 9.41
C PRO A 18 27.23 0.51 8.38
N PRO A 19 28.29 -0.31 8.21
CA PRO A 19 28.29 -1.41 7.26
C PRO A 19 27.08 -2.31 7.51
N LEU A 20 26.33 -2.60 6.45
CA LEU A 20 25.26 -3.59 6.52
C LEU A 20 25.84 -4.91 7.04
N PRO A 21 25.18 -5.58 7.99
CA PRO A 21 25.67 -6.86 8.49
C PRO A 21 25.85 -7.84 7.32
N PRO A 22 26.92 -8.66 7.32
CA PRO A 22 27.21 -9.57 6.23
C PRO A 22 26.00 -10.44 5.93
N THR A 23 25.69 -10.68 4.65
CA THR A 23 24.52 -11.47 4.24
C THR A 23 24.49 -12.89 4.83
N GLU A 24 25.63 -13.42 5.29
CA GLU A 24 25.73 -14.67 6.06
C GLU A 24 25.07 -14.62 7.45
N SER A 25 24.90 -13.43 8.05
CA SER A 25 24.23 -13.29 9.35
C SER A 25 22.70 -13.23 9.23
N ARG A 26 22.14 -13.35 8.03
CA ARG A 26 20.71 -13.60 7.87
C ARG A 26 20.46 -15.03 8.33
N THR A 27 20.01 -15.18 9.57
CA THR A 27 19.73 -16.47 10.21
C THR A 27 19.00 -17.35 9.19
N ARG A 28 19.54 -18.53 8.85
CA ARG A 28 18.89 -19.52 7.97
C ARG A 28 17.55 -20.07 8.54
N ALA A 29 17.13 -19.59 9.70
CA ALA A 29 15.93 -20.08 10.36
C ALA A 29 14.64 -19.95 9.50
N PRO A 30 14.36 -18.82 8.80
CA PRO A 30 13.12 -18.68 8.03
C PRO A 30 12.99 -19.67 6.86
N GLU A 31 14.10 -20.03 6.19
CA GLU A 31 14.08 -21.00 5.08
C GLU A 31 13.77 -22.42 5.55
N PHE A 32 14.29 -22.83 6.70
CA PHE A 32 13.97 -24.13 7.30
C PHE A 32 12.51 -24.20 7.77
N TYR A 33 12.01 -23.16 8.44
CA TYR A 33 10.60 -23.13 8.87
C TYR A 33 9.65 -23.16 7.67
N GLY A 34 9.96 -22.42 6.61
CA GLY A 34 9.19 -22.44 5.37
C GLY A 34 9.15 -23.84 4.74
N PHE A 35 10.29 -24.53 4.67
CA PHE A 35 10.36 -25.88 4.13
C PHE A 35 9.56 -26.89 4.97
N VAL A 36 9.69 -26.85 6.29
CA VAL A 36 8.96 -27.73 7.20
C VAL A 36 7.45 -27.45 7.14
N ALA A 37 7.05 -26.17 7.16
CA ALA A 37 5.65 -25.77 7.04
C ALA A 37 5.06 -26.20 5.69
N TRP A 38 5.79 -26.01 4.59
CA TRP A 38 5.37 -26.43 3.26
C TRP A 38 5.20 -27.95 3.17
N THR A 39 6.20 -28.72 3.58
CA THR A 39 6.18 -30.19 3.51
C THR A 39 5.08 -30.76 4.41
N SER A 40 4.93 -30.25 5.63
CA SER A 40 3.88 -30.69 6.56
C SER A 40 2.48 -30.32 6.08
N THR A 41 2.29 -29.13 5.49
CA THR A 41 1.00 -28.71 4.91
C THR A 41 0.61 -29.61 3.75
N TYR A 42 1.54 -29.93 2.84
CA TYR A 42 1.26 -30.85 1.73
C TYR A 42 0.97 -32.27 2.23
N LEU A 43 1.74 -32.77 3.20
CA LEU A 43 1.49 -34.09 3.80
C LEU A 43 0.09 -34.15 4.44
N ALA A 44 -0.27 -33.15 5.25
CA ALA A 44 -1.58 -33.05 5.86
C ALA A 44 -2.69 -32.93 4.81
N PHE A 45 -2.46 -32.18 3.73
CA PHE A 45 -3.41 -32.05 2.62
C PHE A 45 -3.64 -33.38 1.90
N PHE A 46 -2.59 -34.16 1.61
CA PHE A 46 -2.74 -35.50 1.03
C PHE A 46 -3.48 -36.44 1.95
N LEU A 47 -3.17 -36.44 3.25
CA LEU A 47 -3.90 -37.24 4.25
C LEU A 47 -5.38 -36.84 4.31
N TYR A 48 -5.68 -35.54 4.25
CA TYR A 48 -7.03 -35.03 4.18
C TYR A 48 -7.77 -35.48 2.91
N LEU A 49 -7.13 -35.42 1.74
CA LEU A 49 -7.73 -35.90 0.49
C LEU A 49 -7.99 -37.41 0.51
N LEU A 50 -7.03 -38.19 1.02
CA LEU A 50 -7.20 -39.63 1.20
C LEU A 50 -8.37 -39.92 2.13
N TRP A 51 -8.45 -39.24 3.27
CA TRP A 51 -9.59 -39.39 4.19
C TRP A 51 -10.93 -38.99 3.54
N ALA A 52 -10.97 -37.87 2.81
CA ALA A 52 -12.19 -37.33 2.22
C ALA A 52 -12.72 -38.17 1.05
N LEU A 53 -11.84 -38.69 0.18
CA LEU A 53 -12.22 -39.33 -1.08
C LEU A 53 -12.25 -40.86 -1.03
N LEU A 54 -11.48 -41.48 -0.13
CA LEU A 54 -11.33 -42.93 -0.12
C LEU A 54 -12.53 -43.60 0.58
N PRO A 55 -13.09 -44.69 0.03
CA PRO A 55 -14.21 -45.42 0.66
C PRO A 55 -13.87 -46.00 2.04
N ASP A 56 -14.89 -46.17 2.88
CA ASP A 56 -14.76 -46.65 4.28
C ASP A 56 -13.98 -47.97 4.38
N GLU A 57 -14.20 -48.89 3.43
CA GLU A 57 -13.55 -50.20 3.37
C GLU A 57 -12.03 -50.11 3.39
N TYR A 58 -11.47 -49.15 2.64
CA TYR A 58 -10.04 -48.93 2.58
C TYR A 58 -9.49 -48.25 3.83
N LEU A 59 -10.26 -47.33 4.45
CA LEU A 59 -9.87 -46.70 5.72
C LEU A 59 -9.81 -47.74 6.85
N VAL A 60 -10.81 -48.60 6.93
CA VAL A 60 -10.87 -49.68 7.94
C VAL A 60 -9.75 -50.69 7.69
N TRP A 61 -9.45 -51.03 6.43
CA TRP A 61 -8.30 -51.88 6.08
C TRP A 61 -6.96 -51.25 6.52
N LEU A 62 -6.82 -49.93 6.40
CA LEU A 62 -5.64 -49.19 6.88
C LEU A 62 -5.56 -49.13 8.42
N GLY A 63 -6.57 -49.64 9.14
CA GLY A 63 -6.64 -49.66 10.59
C GLY A 63 -7.30 -48.42 11.21
N VAL A 64 -7.90 -47.54 10.40
CA VAL A 64 -8.60 -46.34 10.88
C VAL A 64 -10.06 -46.68 11.16
N THR A 65 -10.36 -47.03 12.41
CA THR A 65 -11.71 -47.43 12.83
C THR A 65 -12.59 -46.27 13.30
N TRP A 66 -11.99 -45.13 13.64
CA TRP A 66 -12.71 -43.93 14.05
C TRP A 66 -12.17 -42.70 13.32
N TYR A 67 -13.07 -41.95 12.69
CA TYR A 67 -12.80 -40.69 12.02
C TYR A 67 -14.06 -39.80 12.06
N PRO A 68 -13.92 -38.46 11.94
CA PRO A 68 -15.06 -37.54 12.01
C PRO A 68 -16.03 -37.73 10.83
N ASN A 69 -17.24 -37.19 10.93
CA ASN A 69 -18.24 -37.28 9.84
C ASN A 69 -17.67 -36.74 8.51
N ARG A 70 -17.90 -37.44 7.39
CA ARG A 70 -17.39 -37.08 6.06
C ARG A 70 -17.89 -35.72 5.57
N GLU A 71 -19.02 -35.23 6.10
CA GLU A 71 -19.53 -33.88 5.82
C GLU A 71 -18.49 -32.78 6.10
N TRP A 72 -17.62 -32.98 7.09
CA TRP A 72 -16.54 -32.04 7.40
C TRP A 72 -15.56 -31.82 6.24
N ALA A 73 -15.45 -32.79 5.31
CA ALA A 73 -14.67 -32.63 4.09
C ALA A 73 -15.21 -31.48 3.22
N VAL A 74 -16.52 -31.23 3.21
CA VAL A 74 -17.10 -30.12 2.43
C VAL A 74 -17.23 -28.85 3.28
N LEU A 75 -17.54 -29.01 4.58
CA LEU A 75 -17.70 -27.87 5.48
C LEU A 75 -16.38 -27.08 5.63
N LEU A 76 -15.24 -27.74 5.81
CA LEU A 76 -13.95 -27.04 5.98
C LEU A 76 -13.62 -26.07 4.82
N PRO A 77 -13.63 -26.49 3.54
CA PRO A 77 -13.39 -25.57 2.43
C PRO A 77 -14.51 -24.54 2.23
N ALA A 78 -15.77 -24.87 2.54
CA ALA A 78 -16.85 -23.90 2.45
C ALA A 78 -16.70 -22.77 3.49
N TYR A 79 -16.43 -23.11 4.75
CA TYR A 79 -16.22 -22.14 5.81
C TYR A 79 -14.92 -21.34 5.63
N SER A 80 -13.87 -21.92 5.04
CA SER A 80 -12.64 -21.17 4.76
C SER A 80 -12.87 -20.05 3.75
N ILE A 81 -13.66 -20.29 2.69
CA ILE A 81 -14.07 -19.25 1.73
C ILE A 81 -14.89 -18.16 2.43
N VAL A 82 -15.85 -18.54 3.27
CA VAL A 82 -16.66 -17.58 4.04
C VAL A 82 -15.77 -16.74 4.95
N LEU A 83 -14.78 -17.33 5.63
CA LEU A 83 -13.85 -16.61 6.50
C LEU A 83 -12.98 -15.62 5.70
N VAL A 84 -12.50 -16.00 4.52
CA VAL A 84 -11.75 -15.11 3.63
C VAL A 84 -12.61 -13.92 3.21
N LEU A 85 -13.82 -14.16 2.73
CA LEU A 85 -14.76 -13.09 2.35
C LEU A 85 -15.10 -12.19 3.54
N LEU A 86 -15.38 -12.77 4.71
CA LEU A 86 -15.65 -12.03 5.93
C LEU A 86 -14.47 -11.13 6.32
N THR A 87 -13.24 -11.63 6.17
CA THR A 87 -12.03 -10.85 6.45
C THR A 87 -11.95 -9.61 5.55
N TYR A 88 -12.17 -9.78 4.24
CA TYR A 88 -12.17 -8.66 3.30
C TYR A 88 -13.30 -7.67 3.57
N LEU A 89 -14.52 -8.15 3.82
CA LEU A 89 -15.65 -7.30 4.16
C LEU A 89 -15.42 -6.52 5.46
N THR A 90 -14.83 -7.17 6.46
CA THR A 90 -14.48 -6.53 7.74
C THR A 90 -13.42 -5.47 7.53
N TYR A 91 -12.36 -5.78 6.78
CA TYR A 91 -11.33 -4.80 6.43
C TYR A 91 -11.91 -3.59 5.69
N PHE A 92 -12.77 -3.84 4.70
CA PHE A 92 -13.46 -2.79 3.96
C PHE A 92 -14.36 -1.93 4.87
N ALA A 93 -15.15 -2.57 5.74
CA ALA A 93 -15.99 -1.86 6.71
C ALA A 93 -15.13 -1.01 7.67
N LEU A 94 -13.98 -1.52 8.11
CA LEU A 94 -13.06 -0.80 8.98
C LEU A 94 -12.38 0.37 8.27
N ALA A 95 -12.02 0.21 6.99
CA ALA A 95 -11.48 1.28 6.16
C ALA A 95 -12.52 2.40 5.96
N LEU A 96 -13.78 2.05 5.68
CA LEU A 96 -14.87 3.02 5.61
C LEU A 96 -15.11 3.72 6.96
N ALA A 97 -15.13 2.97 8.06
CA ALA A 97 -15.29 3.53 9.39
C ALA A 97 -14.12 4.45 9.81
N GLY A 98 -12.92 4.20 9.28
CA GLY A 98 -11.74 5.03 9.49
C GLY A 98 -11.59 6.20 8.52
N THR A 99 -12.51 6.39 7.58
CA THR A 99 -12.45 7.50 6.63
C THR A 99 -13.03 8.78 7.29
N PRO A 100 -12.33 9.93 7.22
CA PRO A 100 -12.86 11.22 7.68
C PRO A 100 -14.15 11.61 6.95
N ASP A 101 -14.91 12.57 7.51
CA ASP A 101 -16.09 13.11 6.84
C ASP A 101 -15.73 13.69 5.46
N PHE A 102 -16.62 13.57 4.47
CA PHE A 102 -16.37 14.05 3.12
C PHE A 102 -16.10 15.56 3.03
N SER A 103 -16.52 16.33 4.03
CA SER A 103 -16.27 17.78 4.11
C SER A 103 -14.94 18.13 4.77
N ASP A 104 -14.23 17.16 5.34
CA ASP A 104 -12.95 17.41 6.01
C ASP A 104 -11.83 17.58 4.99
N ILE A 105 -11.02 18.63 5.16
CA ILE A 105 -9.85 18.89 4.32
C ILE A 105 -8.82 17.77 4.43
N SER A 106 -8.80 17.04 5.56
CA SER A 106 -7.91 15.90 5.80
C SER A 106 -8.08 14.75 4.79
N THR A 107 -9.21 14.69 4.06
CA THR A 107 -9.41 13.74 2.96
C THR A 107 -8.56 14.06 1.73
N ILE A 108 -8.18 15.32 1.54
CA ILE A 108 -7.40 15.81 0.39
C ILE A 108 -5.97 16.17 0.80
N THR A 109 -5.77 16.62 2.04
CA THR A 109 -4.49 17.06 2.59
C THR A 109 -3.99 16.10 3.65
N ASP A 110 -2.71 15.79 3.64
CA ASP A 110 -2.07 15.00 4.70
C ASP A 110 -1.28 15.90 5.66
N SER A 111 -0.67 15.29 6.68
CA SER A 111 0.18 16.01 7.66
C SER A 111 1.48 16.60 7.07
N LYS A 112 1.82 16.24 5.83
CA LYS A 112 3.04 16.68 5.14
C LYS A 112 2.77 17.74 4.09
N ALA A 113 1.50 18.06 3.82
CA ALA A 113 1.11 19.13 2.94
C ALA A 113 1.68 20.48 3.43
N LEU A 114 2.37 21.17 2.53
CA LEU A 114 2.99 22.47 2.78
C LEU A 114 2.00 23.57 2.43
N LEU A 115 1.03 23.80 3.31
CA LEU A 115 0.04 24.87 3.14
C LEU A 115 0.53 26.17 3.80
N PRO A 116 0.27 27.33 3.18
CA PRO A 116 0.64 28.61 3.77
C PRO A 116 -0.16 28.88 5.07
N PRO A 117 0.42 29.63 6.03
CA PRO A 117 -0.28 30.01 7.25
C PRO A 117 -1.54 30.84 6.93
N SER A 118 -2.71 30.32 7.30
CA SER A 118 -3.99 31.01 7.14
C SER A 118 -4.31 31.88 8.37
N ALA A 119 -3.39 32.76 8.77
CA ALA A 119 -3.61 33.68 9.88
C ALA A 119 -4.34 34.94 9.40
N SER A 120 -5.37 35.38 10.14
CA SER A 120 -6.05 36.63 9.88
C SER A 120 -5.11 37.82 10.10
N GLY A 121 -4.79 38.56 9.04
CA GLY A 121 -3.93 39.75 9.08
C GLY A 121 -2.54 39.58 8.51
N THR A 122 -2.10 38.37 8.15
CA THR A 122 -0.87 38.17 7.39
C THR A 122 -1.11 38.41 5.89
N PRO A 123 -0.22 39.13 5.18
CA PRO A 123 -0.28 39.25 3.73
C PRO A 123 -0.32 37.86 3.07
N ASN A 124 -1.13 37.69 2.02
CA ASN A 124 -1.21 36.42 1.31
C ASN A 124 0.20 36.03 0.82
N PRO A 125 0.77 34.92 1.30
CA PRO A 125 2.15 34.55 0.98
C PRO A 125 2.34 34.32 -0.52
N TYR A 126 1.33 33.79 -1.22
CA TYR A 126 1.39 33.66 -2.68
C TYR A 126 1.57 35.00 -3.40
N LEU A 127 1.00 36.09 -2.86
CA LEU A 127 1.17 37.45 -3.42
C LEU A 127 2.48 38.11 -2.96
N ALA A 128 2.93 37.83 -1.74
CA ALA A 128 4.20 38.32 -1.23
C ALA A 128 5.39 37.78 -2.06
N HIS A 129 5.29 36.54 -2.53
CA HIS A 129 6.28 35.88 -3.37
C HIS A 129 6.10 36.10 -4.88
N ALA A 130 5.08 36.87 -5.31
CA ALA A 130 4.90 37.24 -6.72
C ALA A 130 5.82 38.38 -7.19
N ARG A 131 6.66 38.92 -6.30
CA ARG A 131 7.66 39.95 -6.63
C ARG A 131 8.84 39.32 -7.37
N ALA A 132 9.34 40.00 -8.39
CA ALA A 132 10.45 39.51 -9.23
C ALA A 132 11.73 39.17 -8.44
N ASP A 133 11.91 39.80 -7.28
CA ASP A 133 13.14 39.68 -6.48
C ASP A 133 12.99 38.74 -5.27
N ALA A 134 11.82 38.13 -5.09
CA ALA A 134 11.55 37.23 -3.96
C ALA A 134 11.93 35.79 -4.31
N VAL A 135 12.69 35.14 -3.42
CA VAL A 135 12.87 33.68 -3.46
C VAL A 135 11.65 33.05 -2.77
N PRO A 136 10.77 32.32 -3.48
CA PRO A 136 9.60 31.71 -2.87
C PRO A 136 9.99 30.52 -2.00
N GLU A 137 9.36 30.40 -0.84
CA GLU A 137 9.30 29.14 -0.12
C GLU A 137 8.40 28.14 -0.88
N LEU A 138 8.72 26.85 -0.78
CA LEU A 138 7.99 25.81 -1.49
C LEU A 138 6.68 25.48 -0.74
N TYR A 139 5.56 25.91 -1.31
CA TYR A 139 4.22 25.61 -0.83
C TYR A 139 3.42 24.84 -1.88
N ASP A 140 2.54 23.95 -1.41
CA ASP A 140 1.55 23.29 -2.26
C ASP A 140 0.47 24.30 -2.68
N ILE A 141 0.17 24.37 -3.98
CA ILE A 141 -0.84 25.28 -4.51
C ILE A 141 -2.14 24.49 -4.72
N PRO A 142 -3.27 24.90 -4.10
CA PRO A 142 -4.54 24.21 -4.29
C PRO A 142 -4.97 24.20 -5.76
N ILE A 143 -5.41 23.04 -6.26
CA ILE A 143 -5.82 22.87 -7.66
C ILE A 143 -6.94 23.83 -8.08
N GLY A 144 -7.83 24.21 -7.16
CA GLY A 144 -8.87 25.21 -7.41
C GLY A 144 -8.31 26.60 -7.74
N MET A 145 -7.18 26.97 -7.11
CA MET A 145 -6.49 28.23 -7.41
C MET A 145 -5.82 28.16 -8.78
N VAL A 146 -5.11 27.07 -9.07
CA VAL A 146 -4.48 26.82 -10.37
C VAL A 146 -5.51 26.87 -11.50
N ASN A 147 -6.63 26.14 -11.34
CA ASN A 147 -7.69 26.12 -12.34
C ASN A 147 -8.32 27.50 -12.55
N ARG A 148 -8.55 28.26 -11.48
CA ARG A 148 -9.07 29.63 -11.61
C ARG A 148 -8.10 30.53 -12.35
N VAL A 149 -6.80 30.48 -12.06
CA VAL A 149 -5.80 31.33 -12.72
C VAL A 149 -5.63 30.93 -14.19
N LEU A 150 -5.49 29.64 -14.48
CA LEU A 150 -5.23 29.15 -15.85
C LEU A 150 -6.45 29.23 -16.77
N TYR A 151 -7.67 29.03 -16.25
CA TYR A 151 -8.87 28.91 -17.07
C TYR A 151 -9.89 30.06 -16.93
N SER A 152 -9.67 31.04 -16.05
CA SER A 152 -10.60 32.19 -15.91
C SER A 152 -10.73 33.03 -17.18
N SER A 153 -9.65 33.15 -17.96
CA SER A 153 -9.62 33.91 -19.22
C SER A 153 -10.43 33.23 -20.33
N ARG A 154 -10.37 31.90 -20.44
CA ARG A 154 -11.08 31.15 -21.49
C ARG A 154 -12.61 31.22 -21.36
N ALA A 155 -13.13 31.20 -20.13
CA ALA A 155 -14.56 31.36 -19.87
C ALA A 155 -15.09 32.78 -20.15
N SER A 156 -14.20 33.78 -20.22
CA SER A 156 -14.53 35.17 -20.51
C SER A 156 -14.67 35.42 -22.02
N ASP A 157 -13.80 34.79 -22.82
CA ASP A 157 -13.82 34.90 -24.29
C ASP A 157 -15.01 34.15 -24.92
N GLU A 158 -15.36 32.95 -24.43
CA GLU A 158 -16.52 32.20 -24.93
C GLU A 158 -17.85 32.93 -24.67
N ARG A 159 -18.02 33.59 -23.52
CA ARG A 159 -19.22 34.42 -23.23
C ARG A 159 -19.32 35.68 -24.09
N THR A 160 -18.23 36.10 -24.71
CA THR A 160 -18.18 37.31 -25.54
C THR A 160 -18.46 36.99 -27.00
N TYR A 161 -18.25 35.74 -27.44
CA TYR A 161 -18.57 35.27 -28.79
C TYR A 161 -20.01 34.76 -28.96
N ASP A 162 -20.68 34.35 -27.89
CA ASP A 162 -22.06 33.84 -27.89
C ASP A 162 -23.14 34.94 -27.78
N ARG A 163 -22.80 36.20 -28.11
CA ARG A 163 -23.71 37.36 -28.00
C ARG A 163 -23.81 38.16 -29.30
#